data_AF-A0A961HAJ4-F1
#
_entry.id   AF-A0A961HAJ4-F1
#
_cell.length_a   1.000
_cell.length_b   1.000
_cell.length_c   1.000
_cell.angle_alpha   90.00
_cell.angle_beta   90.00
_cell.angle_gamma   90.00
#
_symmetry.space_group_name_H-M   'P 1'
#
loop_
_entity.id
_entity.type
_entity.pdbx_description
1 polymer ?
#
loop_
_entity_poly.entity_id
_entity_poly.type
_entity_poly.pdbx_seq_one_letter_code
_entity_poly.pdbx_strand_id
1 'polypeptide(L)'
;MSDRYPPTQASLGKLALFCLLAGVLLAALLFPVAGTAGMASNHASDLVTRGSADILDGEVPTVSLMVDAAGKPIAALYVQRRFEVPADRIADTMKLAIVSIEDKRFADHNGVDLQGTL
;
A
#
# COMPACT_ATOMS: atom_id res chain seq x y z
N MET A 1 -70.21 16.33 -11.03
CA MET A 1 -68.75 16.12 -11.04
C MET A 1 -68.41 15.22 -9.88
N SER A 2 -68.20 13.93 -10.13
CA SER A 2 -67.85 12.95 -9.10
C SER A 2 -66.36 12.59 -9.24
N ASP A 3 -65.52 13.30 -8.51
CA ASP A 3 -64.11 12.96 -8.41
C ASP A 3 -63.96 11.64 -7.64
N ARG A 4 -63.62 10.58 -8.37
CA ARG A 4 -63.25 9.29 -7.78
C ARG A 4 -61.83 9.42 -7.22
N TYR A 5 -61.70 9.48 -5.90
CA TYR A 5 -60.40 9.32 -5.25
C TYR A 5 -59.84 7.92 -5.58
N PRO A 6 -58.57 7.81 -6.01
CA PRO A 6 -57.95 6.52 -6.23
C PRO A 6 -57.85 5.73 -4.91
N PRO A 7 -57.95 4.39 -4.94
CA PRO A 7 -57.95 3.57 -3.73
C PRO A 7 -56.63 3.76 -2.96
N THR A 8 -56.73 4.06 -1.66
CA THR A 8 -55.61 4.43 -0.77
C THR A 8 -54.45 3.43 -0.81
N GLN A 9 -54.74 2.14 -1.02
CA GLN A 9 -53.74 1.07 -1.18
C GLN A 9 -52.82 1.26 -2.40
N ALA A 10 -53.36 1.75 -3.51
CA ALA A 10 -52.57 2.05 -4.71
C ALA A 10 -51.64 3.26 -4.49
N SER A 11 -52.06 4.22 -3.66
CA SER A 11 -51.25 5.39 -3.29
C SER A 11 -50.08 5.02 -2.37
N LEU A 12 -50.32 4.14 -1.39
CA LEU A 12 -49.28 3.57 -0.51
C LEU A 12 -48.21 2.79 -1.31
N GLY A 13 -48.64 1.96 -2.27
CA GLY A 13 -47.71 1.23 -3.14
C GLY A 13 -46.84 2.14 -4.00
N LYS A 14 -47.43 3.22 -4.56
CA LYS A 14 -46.68 4.23 -5.33
C LYS A 14 -45.68 4.99 -4.47
N LEU A 15 -46.06 5.35 -3.24
CA LEU A 15 -45.16 6.02 -2.31
C LEU A 15 -43.95 5.13 -1.97
N ALA A 16 -44.18 3.86 -1.64
CA ALA A 16 -43.11 2.90 -1.37
C ALA A 16 -42.15 2.76 -2.57
N LEU A 17 -42.69 2.70 -3.79
CA LEU A 17 -41.90 2.66 -5.02
C LEU A 17 -41.03 3.91 -5.19
N PHE A 18 -41.58 5.11 -4.98
CA PHE A 18 -40.83 6.35 -5.08
C PHE A 18 -39.75 6.47 -4.00
N CYS A 19 -40.02 6.01 -2.77
CA CYS A 19 -39.00 5.95 -1.72
C CYS A 19 -37.84 5.02 -2.11
N LEU A 20 -38.14 3.85 -2.68
CA LEU A 20 -37.12 2.91 -3.16
C LEU A 20 -36.28 3.53 -4.28
N LEU A 21 -36.93 4.15 -5.28
CA LEU A 21 -36.27 4.85 -6.38
C LEU A 21 -35.37 5.98 -5.89
N ALA A 22 -35.85 6.80 -4.96
CA ALA A 22 -35.05 7.87 -4.36
C ALA A 22 -33.81 7.32 -3.65
N GLY A 23 -33.94 6.21 -2.93
CA GLY A 23 -32.81 5.52 -2.29
C GLY A 23 -31.76 5.02 -3.30
N VAL A 24 -32.21 4.38 -4.38
CA VAL A 24 -31.31 3.89 -5.44
C VAL A 24 -30.59 5.04 -6.15
N LEU A 25 -31.30 6.13 -6.44
CA LEU A 25 -30.70 7.32 -7.06
C LEU A 25 -29.66 7.97 -6.15
N LEU A 26 -29.94 8.07 -4.84
CA LEU A 26 -28.99 8.59 -3.87
C LEU A 26 -27.75 7.69 -3.77
N ALA A 27 -27.92 6.38 -3.75
CA ALA A 27 -26.81 5.42 -3.74
C ALA A 27 -25.94 5.55 -5.00
N ALA A 28 -26.57 5.68 -6.18
CA ALA A 28 -25.86 5.89 -7.44
C ALA A 28 -25.08 7.22 -7.46
N LEU A 29 -25.64 8.30 -6.88
CA LEU A 29 -24.98 9.58 -6.76
C LEU A 29 -23.75 9.54 -5.82
N LEU A 30 -23.86 8.79 -4.72
CA LEU A 30 -22.78 8.63 -3.74
C LEU A 30 -21.73 7.59 -4.15
N PHE A 31 -22.04 6.72 -5.11
CA PHE A 31 -21.17 5.63 -5.54
C PHE A 31 -19.76 6.07 -5.96
N PRO A 32 -19.54 7.17 -6.72
CA PRO A 32 -18.19 7.60 -7.07
C PRO A 32 -17.35 7.96 -5.85
N VAL A 33 -17.93 8.59 -4.82
CA VAL A 33 -17.20 9.00 -3.61
C VAL A 33 -16.86 7.78 -2.76
N ALA A 34 -17.85 6.95 -2.44
CA ALA A 34 -17.64 5.76 -1.62
C ALA A 34 -16.77 4.72 -2.35
N GLY A 35 -16.98 4.54 -3.65
CA GLY A 35 -16.23 3.62 -4.50
C GLY A 35 -14.78 4.03 -4.68
N THR A 36 -14.49 5.32 -4.92
CA THR A 36 -13.10 5.80 -5.00
C THR A 36 -12.37 5.70 -3.67
N ALA A 37 -13.02 6.06 -2.55
CA ALA A 37 -12.46 5.89 -1.22
C ALA A 37 -12.16 4.41 -0.91
N GLY A 38 -13.08 3.50 -1.27
CA GLY A 38 -12.89 2.06 -1.13
C GLY A 38 -11.72 1.53 -1.95
N MET A 39 -11.60 1.93 -3.22
CA MET A 39 -10.46 1.56 -4.08
C MET A 39 -9.14 2.09 -3.53
N ALA A 40 -9.08 3.35 -3.07
CA ALA A 40 -7.89 3.92 -2.46
C ALA A 40 -7.46 3.16 -1.20
N SER A 41 -8.42 2.79 -0.35
CA SER A 41 -8.17 1.97 0.84
C SER A 41 -7.62 0.58 0.49
N ASN A 42 -8.19 -0.06 -0.53
CA ASN A 42 -7.71 -1.36 -1.01
C ASN A 42 -6.29 -1.26 -1.59
N HIS A 43 -6.01 -0.23 -2.39
CA HIS A 43 -4.67 0.02 -2.92
C HIS A 43 -3.64 0.27 -1.82
N ALA A 44 -3.98 1.07 -0.79
CA ALA A 44 -3.09 1.30 0.34
C ALA A 44 -2.79 -0.02 1.09
N SER A 45 -3.81 -0.85 1.29
CA SER A 45 -3.66 -2.16 1.94
C SER A 45 -2.79 -3.12 1.13
N ASP A 46 -2.96 -3.14 -0.20
CA ASP A 46 -2.13 -3.90 -1.13
C ASP A 46 -0.66 -3.46 -1.08
N LEU A 47 -0.39 -2.15 -1.02
CA LEU A 47 0.97 -1.61 -0.96
C LEU A 47 1.68 -2.03 0.33
N VAL A 48 1.00 -1.96 1.48
CA VAL A 48 1.55 -2.41 2.77
C VAL A 48 1.81 -3.92 2.77
N THR A 49 0.88 -4.70 2.21
CA THR A 49 1.00 -6.16 2.14
C THR A 49 2.16 -6.57 1.23
N ARG A 50 2.28 -5.98 0.04
CA ARG A 50 3.39 -6.25 -0.89
C ARG A 50 4.73 -5.82 -0.30
N GLY A 51 4.82 -4.65 0.32
CA GLY A 51 6.05 -4.21 0.97
C GLY A 51 6.49 -5.15 2.10
N SER A 52 5.55 -5.76 2.81
CA SER A 52 5.85 -6.75 3.85
C SER A 52 6.28 -8.11 3.26
N ALA A 53 5.66 -8.54 2.15
CA ALA A 53 6.00 -9.78 1.46
C ALA A 53 7.39 -9.73 0.81
N ASP A 54 7.75 -8.62 0.15
CA ASP A 54 9.08 -8.40 -0.46
C ASP A 54 10.21 -8.53 0.58
N ILE A 55 9.97 -8.09 1.83
CA ILE A 55 10.93 -8.20 2.92
C ILE A 55 11.07 -9.65 3.41
N LEU A 56 10.00 -10.46 3.31
CA LEU A 56 9.98 -11.85 3.76
C LEU A 56 10.56 -12.82 2.72
N ASP A 57 10.34 -12.57 1.43
CA ASP A 57 10.87 -13.41 0.33
C ASP A 57 12.36 -13.14 0.03
N GLY A 58 12.94 -12.06 0.56
CA GLY A 58 14.37 -11.76 0.47
C GLY A 58 14.86 -11.33 -0.92
N GLU A 59 13.99 -11.26 -1.92
CA GLU A 59 14.32 -10.71 -3.23
C GLU A 59 14.34 -9.18 -3.17
N VAL A 60 15.52 -8.63 -2.88
CA VAL A 60 15.73 -7.18 -2.93
C VAL A 60 15.82 -6.74 -4.41
N PRO A 61 15.04 -5.72 -4.85
CA PRO A 61 15.14 -5.21 -6.21
C PRO A 61 16.58 -4.81 -6.54
N THR A 62 17.19 -5.53 -7.48
CA THR A 62 18.61 -5.40 -7.84
C THR A 62 18.77 -4.83 -9.25
N VAL A 63 19.92 -4.20 -9.52
CA VAL A 63 20.24 -3.61 -10.82
C VAL A 63 20.47 -4.70 -11.88
N SER A 64 19.78 -4.59 -13.01
CA SER A 64 20.10 -5.36 -14.22
C SER A 64 21.05 -4.58 -15.12
N LEU A 65 22.15 -5.19 -15.56
CA LEU A 65 23.10 -4.57 -16.47
C LEU A 65 22.84 -5.03 -17.90
N MET A 66 22.58 -4.07 -18.79
CA MET A 66 22.61 -4.30 -20.23
C MET A 66 24.06 -4.21 -20.70
N VAL A 67 24.53 -5.21 -21.43
CA VAL A 67 25.92 -5.32 -21.89
C VAL A 67 26.01 -5.39 -23.42
N ASP A 68 27.12 -4.93 -23.99
CA ASP A 68 27.46 -5.13 -25.40
C ASP A 68 27.91 -6.58 -25.70
N ALA A 69 28.21 -6.87 -26.97
CA ALA A 69 28.65 -8.20 -27.40
C ALA A 69 30.00 -8.64 -26.77
N ALA A 70 30.79 -7.70 -26.26
CA ALA A 70 32.05 -7.96 -25.55
C ALA A 70 31.86 -8.03 -24.01
N GLY A 71 30.61 -7.94 -23.52
CA GLY A 71 30.28 -7.94 -22.09
C GLY A 71 30.48 -6.60 -21.38
N LYS A 72 30.71 -5.49 -22.11
CA LYS A 72 30.84 -4.15 -21.53
C LYS A 72 29.46 -3.62 -21.13
N PRO A 73 29.25 -3.16 -19.89
CA PRO A 73 27.98 -2.51 -19.52
C PRO A 73 27.72 -1.25 -20.35
N ILE A 74 26.54 -1.16 -20.95
CA ILE A 74 26.06 0.00 -21.72
C ILE A 74 24.91 0.74 -21.01
N ALA A 75 24.13 0.04 -20.17
CA ALA A 75 23.09 0.65 -19.36
C ALA A 75 22.79 -0.16 -18.10
N ALA A 76 22.25 0.51 -17.09
CA ALA A 76 21.75 -0.11 -15.87
C ALA A 76 20.24 0.14 -15.78
N LEU A 77 19.46 -0.93 -15.68
CA LEU A 77 18.01 -0.89 -15.52
C LEU A 77 17.67 -1.23 -14.07
N TYR A 78 16.95 -0.34 -13.39
CA TYR A 78 16.57 -0.51 -12.00
C TYR A 78 15.36 0.35 -11.64
N VAL A 79 14.56 -0.14 -10.69
CA VAL A 79 13.60 0.69 -9.94
C VAL A 79 14.32 1.37 -8.79
N GLN A 80 15.17 0.61 -8.08
CA GLN A 80 16.05 1.10 -7.02
C GLN A 80 17.47 0.68 -7.31
N ARG A 81 18.41 1.62 -7.18
CA ARG A 81 19.83 1.35 -7.42
C ARG A 81 20.45 0.70 -6.17
N ARG A 82 20.19 -0.59 -5.98
CA ARG A 82 20.73 -1.40 -4.88
C ARG A 82 21.73 -2.42 -5.41
N PHE A 83 22.80 -2.60 -4.65
CA PHE A 83 23.83 -3.61 -4.88
C PHE A 83 24.00 -4.41 -3.61
N GLU A 84 23.92 -5.73 -3.72
CA GLU A 84 24.22 -6.60 -2.61
C GLU A 84 25.73 -6.62 -2.36
N VAL A 85 26.13 -6.35 -1.11
CA VAL A 85 27.52 -6.36 -0.68
C VAL A 85 27.61 -7.27 0.54
N PRO A 86 28.32 -8.41 0.45
CA PRO A 86 28.45 -9.30 1.59
C PRO A 86 29.27 -8.62 2.70
N ALA A 87 29.02 -8.99 3.96
CA ALA A 87 29.53 -8.27 5.13
C ALA A 87 31.07 -8.26 5.24
N ASP A 88 31.75 -9.24 4.64
CA ASP A 88 33.21 -9.34 4.54
C ASP A 88 33.81 -8.34 3.53
N ARG A 89 32.99 -7.82 2.61
CA ARG A 89 33.35 -6.77 1.63
C ARG A 89 33.07 -5.36 2.14
N ILE A 90 32.54 -5.22 3.36
CA ILE A 90 32.29 -3.94 4.01
C ILE A 90 33.43 -3.68 4.99
N ALA A 91 34.03 -2.49 4.94
CA ALA A 91 35.08 -2.10 5.88
C ALA A 91 34.55 -2.10 7.33
N ASP A 92 35.34 -2.62 8.28
CA ASP A 92 34.94 -2.67 9.69
C ASP A 92 34.67 -1.28 10.26
N THR A 93 35.40 -0.26 9.80
CA THR A 93 35.14 1.14 10.16
C THR A 93 33.75 1.62 9.72
N MET A 94 33.27 1.19 8.55
CA MET A 94 31.91 1.52 8.08
C MET A 94 30.86 0.79 8.90
N LYS A 95 31.06 -0.51 9.19
CA LYS A 95 30.17 -1.29 10.06
C LYS A 95 30.06 -0.62 11.43
N LEU A 96 31.18 -0.30 12.06
CA LEU A 96 31.23 0.38 13.35
C LEU A 96 30.60 1.77 13.31
N ALA A 97 30.80 2.54 12.23
CA ALA A 97 30.19 3.86 12.10
C ALA A 97 28.65 3.78 12.06
N ILE A 98 28.09 2.88 11.25
CA ILE A 98 26.63 2.68 11.16
C ILE A 98 26.07 2.21 12.50
N VAL A 99 26.68 1.18 13.11
CA VAL A 99 26.26 0.68 14.43
C VAL A 99 26.32 1.80 15.46
N SER A 100 27.38 2.60 15.50
CA SER A 100 27.51 3.69 16.47
C SER A 100 26.45 4.80 16.31
N ILE A 101 25.91 5.00 15.10
CA ILE A 101 24.88 6.00 14.82
C ILE A 101 23.49 5.48 15.19
N GLU A 102 23.15 4.27 14.74
CA GLU A 102 21.80 3.71 14.89
C GLU A 102 21.59 3.07 16.27
N ASP A 103 22.63 2.40 16.78
CA ASP A 103 22.60 1.65 18.03
C ASP A 103 24.00 1.61 18.69
N LYS A 104 24.34 2.70 19.38
CA LYS A 104 25.60 2.84 20.10
C LYS A 104 25.88 1.74 21.14
N ARG A 105 24.85 1.01 21.59
CA ARG A 105 24.92 -0.03 22.62
C ARG A 105 24.59 -1.40 22.06
N PHE A 106 24.69 -1.58 20.74
CA PHE A 106 24.36 -2.83 20.06
C PHE A 106 24.99 -4.08 20.69
N ALA A 107 26.23 -3.96 21.19
CA ALA A 107 26.94 -5.07 21.84
C ALA A 107 26.52 -5.32 23.30
N ASP A 108 25.85 -4.35 23.94
CA ASP A 108 25.50 -4.36 25.36
C ASP A 108 24.11 -4.95 25.62
N HIS A 109 23.31 -5.22 24.57
CA HIS A 109 21.96 -5.77 24.72
C HIS A 109 21.60 -6.82 23.66
N ASN A 110 20.70 -7.73 24.01
CA ASN A 110 20.25 -8.84 23.15
C ASN A 110 19.05 -8.45 22.28
N GLY A 111 19.16 -7.36 21.54
CA GLY A 111 18.17 -6.93 20.55
C GLY A 111 17.56 -5.55 20.79
N VAL A 112 16.86 -5.33 21.91
CA VAL A 112 16.17 -4.05 22.18
C VAL A 112 16.89 -3.23 23.24
N ASP A 113 17.29 -2.01 22.88
CA ASP A 113 17.80 -1.02 23.81
C ASP A 113 16.67 -0.35 24.59
N LEU A 114 16.31 -0.91 25.75
CA LEU A 114 15.25 -0.36 26.61
C LEU A 114 15.55 1.09 27.04
N GLN A 115 16.81 1.45 27.24
CA GLN A 115 17.19 2.80 27.64
C GLN A 115 17.16 3.79 26.47
N GLY A 116 17.36 3.32 25.24
CA GLY A 116 17.22 4.13 24.03
C GLY A 116 15.76 4.31 23.59
N THR A 117 14.87 3.41 24.04
CA THR A 117 13.46 3.33 23.63
C THR A 117 12.50 4.05 24.60
N LEU A 118 12.86 4.16 25.89
CA LEU A 118 12.08 4.82 26.95
C LEU A 118 12.50 6.27 27.14
#